data_AF-A0A529YG28-F1
#
_entry.id   AF-A0A529YG28-F1
#
_cell.length_a   1.000
_cell.length_b   1.000
_cell.length_c   1.000
_cell.angle_alpha   90.00
_cell.angle_beta   90.00
_cell.angle_gamma   90.00
#
_symmetry.space_group_name_H-M   'P 1'
#
loop_
_entity.id
_entity.type
_entity.pdbx_description
1 polymer ?
#
loop_
_entity_poly.entity_id
_entity_poly.type
_entity_poly.pdbx_seq_one_letter_code
_entity_poly.pdbx_strand_id
1 'polypeptide(L)'
;MHTSILTKYRDPRPPWYTIYPTVPDFSAAVGADDYEEWLGGLPADESVSLYFHIPFCRSMCWYCGFPTAVIRRNGPILNYLAVLRQEISLVSEQL
;
A
#
# COMPACT_ATOMS: atom_id res chain seq x y z
N MET A 1 -26.80 -13.81 -20.20
CA MET A 1 -26.21 -12.50 -19.83
C MET A 1 -27.20 -11.41 -20.20
N HIS A 2 -27.62 -10.55 -19.26
CA HIS A 2 -28.59 -9.47 -19.53
C HIS A 2 -27.88 -8.25 -20.12
N THR A 3 -27.90 -8.13 -21.45
CA THR A 3 -27.21 -7.07 -22.20
C THR A 3 -27.64 -5.66 -21.79
N SER A 4 -28.90 -5.49 -21.37
CA SER A 4 -29.45 -4.22 -20.92
C SER A 4 -28.75 -3.64 -19.68
N ILE A 5 -28.37 -4.50 -18.72
CA ILE A 5 -27.66 -4.09 -17.50
C ILE A 5 -26.24 -3.66 -17.83
N LEU A 6 -25.56 -4.43 -18.67
CA LEU A 6 -24.20 -4.12 -19.10
C LEU A 6 -24.16 -2.76 -19.80
N THR A 7 -25.08 -2.48 -20.74
CA THR A 7 -25.15 -1.17 -21.41
C THR A 7 -25.38 -0.01 -20.42
N LYS A 8 -26.20 -0.21 -19.39
CA LYS A 8 -26.52 0.82 -18.40
C LYS A 8 -25.33 1.16 -17.48
N TYR A 9 -24.52 0.17 -17.12
CA TYR A 9 -23.44 0.29 -16.13
C TYR A 9 -22.02 0.12 -16.71
N ARG A 10 -21.85 0.19 -18.03
CA ARG A 10 -20.54 0.17 -18.71
C ARG A 10 -19.82 1.50 -18.56
N ASP A 11 -19.62 1.96 -17.32
CA ASP A 11 -18.72 3.08 -17.05
C ASP A 11 -17.27 2.58 -17.23
N PRO A 12 -16.44 3.23 -18.06
CA PRO A 12 -15.03 2.88 -18.20
C PRO A 12 -14.20 3.15 -16.93
N ARG A 13 -14.74 3.88 -15.94
CA ARG A 13 -14.08 4.22 -14.67
C ARG A 13 -14.99 3.87 -13.49
N PRO A 14 -15.24 2.57 -13.24
CA PRO A 14 -15.97 2.19 -12.05
C PRO A 14 -15.21 2.65 -10.80
N PRO A 15 -15.90 2.99 -9.70
CA PRO A 15 -15.26 3.23 -8.42
C PRO A 15 -14.47 1.98 -7.98
N TRP A 16 -13.23 2.17 -7.57
CA TRP A 16 -12.34 1.10 -7.10
C TRP A 16 -12.53 0.87 -5.61
N TYR A 17 -13.45 -0.02 -5.25
CA TYR A 17 -13.70 -0.42 -3.86
C TYR A 17 -12.72 -1.52 -3.41
N THR A 18 -11.43 -1.19 -3.36
CA THR A 18 -10.38 -2.10 -2.85
C THR A 18 -10.11 -1.91 -1.37
N ILE A 19 -10.42 -0.74 -0.82
CA ILE A 19 -10.32 -0.38 0.60
C ILE A 19 -11.51 0.51 0.99
N TYR A 20 -11.91 0.46 2.26
CA TYR A 20 -12.90 1.37 2.84
C TYR A 20 -12.48 1.77 4.27
N PRO A 21 -12.47 3.07 4.62
CA PRO A 21 -12.79 4.22 3.77
C PRO A 21 -11.80 4.38 2.61
N THR A 22 -12.15 5.19 1.61
CA THR A 22 -11.35 5.30 0.38
C THR A 22 -10.14 6.20 0.59
N VAL A 23 -9.08 6.09 -0.23
CA VAL A 23 -7.85 6.92 -0.09
C VAL A 23 -8.14 8.43 0.02
N PRO A 24 -9.06 9.03 -0.75
CA PRO A 24 -9.41 10.45 -0.60
C PRO A 24 -9.97 10.84 0.77
N ASP A 25 -10.50 9.88 1.53
CA ASP A 25 -11.03 10.09 2.87
C ASP A 25 -9.92 10.06 3.95
N PHE A 26 -8.69 9.69 3.58
CA PHE A 26 -7.56 9.66 4.52
C PHE A 26 -7.16 11.09 4.90
N SER A 27 -6.85 11.30 6.18
CA SER A 27 -6.48 12.61 6.72
C SER A 27 -5.37 12.50 7.75
N ALA A 28 -4.75 13.64 8.08
CA ALA A 28 -3.75 13.74 9.13
C ALA A 28 -4.32 13.63 10.57
N ALA A 29 -5.60 13.27 10.71
CA ALA A 29 -6.21 13.01 12.01
C ALA A 29 -5.73 11.70 12.65
N VAL A 30 -5.21 10.77 11.84
CA VAL A 30 -4.52 9.56 12.31
C VAL A 30 -3.02 9.80 12.16
N GLY A 31 -2.31 9.79 13.29
CA GLY A 31 -0.89 10.09 13.39
C GLY A 31 -0.04 8.92 13.88
N ALA A 32 1.19 9.24 14.31
CA ALA A 32 2.13 8.26 14.85
C ALA A 32 1.65 7.67 16.18
N ASP A 33 1.11 8.51 17.07
CA ASP A 33 0.62 8.08 18.39
C ASP A 33 -0.54 7.08 18.27
N ASP A 34 -1.50 7.34 17.37
CA ASP A 34 -2.61 6.41 17.09
C ASP A 34 -2.09 5.07 16.56
N TYR A 35 -1.08 5.11 15.68
CA TYR A 35 -0.48 3.91 15.10
C TYR A 35 0.26 3.07 16.15
N GLU A 36 1.02 3.71 17.04
CA GLU A 36 1.72 3.05 18.15
C GLU A 36 0.72 2.40 19.12
N GLU A 37 -0.35 3.11 19.50
CA GLU A 37 -1.41 2.56 20.34
C GLU A 37 -2.07 1.33 19.71
N TRP A 38 -2.38 1.36 18.41
CA TRP A 38 -3.01 0.24 17.72
C TRP A 38 -2.09 -0.97 17.58
N LEU A 39 -0.80 -0.75 17.34
CA LEU A 39 0.19 -1.84 17.29
C LEU A 39 0.32 -2.53 18.65
N GLY A 40 0.46 -1.76 19.74
CA GLY A 40 0.57 -2.32 21.10
C GLY A 40 -0.72 -3.00 21.58
N GLY A 41 -1.85 -2.73 20.93
CA GLY A 41 -3.14 -3.38 21.20
C GLY A 41 -3.39 -4.70 20.46
N LEU A 42 -2.47 -5.14 19.59
CA LEU A 42 -2.64 -6.37 18.81
C LEU A 42 -2.60 -7.63 19.72
N PRO A 43 -3.48 -8.63 19.51
CA PRO A 43 -3.44 -9.86 20.28
C PRO A 43 -2.16 -10.67 19.96
N ALA A 44 -1.41 -11.06 21.00
CA ALA A 44 -0.17 -11.80 20.85
C ALA A 44 -0.33 -13.20 20.23
N ASP A 45 -1.56 -13.76 20.25
CA ASP A 45 -1.90 -15.06 19.69
C ASP A 45 -2.50 -15.01 18.28
N GLU A 46 -2.64 -13.80 17.70
CA GLU A 46 -3.18 -13.63 16.35
C GLU A 46 -2.07 -13.62 15.29
N SER A 47 -2.35 -14.27 14.14
CA SER A 47 -1.42 -14.26 13.01
C SER A 47 -1.48 -12.91 12.29
N VAL A 48 -0.32 -12.30 12.08
CA VAL A 48 -0.22 -11.04 11.33
C VAL A 48 0.05 -11.30 9.84
N SER A 49 -0.46 -10.40 8.98
CA SER A 49 -0.11 -10.33 7.57
C SER A 49 0.82 -9.15 7.34
N LEU A 50 1.95 -9.38 6.64
CA LEU A 50 2.96 -8.36 6.37
C LEU A 50 2.93 -7.97 4.89
N TYR A 51 2.89 -6.67 4.62
CA TYR A 51 2.96 -6.11 3.27
C TYR A 51 4.19 -5.22 3.13
N PHE A 52 5.00 -5.48 2.10
CA PHE A 52 6.17 -4.68 1.76
C PHE A 52 6.02 -4.11 0.36
N HIS A 53 5.96 -2.79 0.24
CA HIS A 53 5.87 -2.15 -1.06
C HIS A 53 7.26 -2.01 -1.69
N ILE A 54 7.52 -2.64 -2.85
CA ILE A 54 8.79 -2.49 -3.58
C ILE A 54 8.55 -1.65 -4.85
N PRO A 55 8.78 -0.33 -4.82
CA PRO A 55 8.32 0.59 -5.88
C PRO A 55 9.32 0.68 -7.04
N PHE A 56 9.96 -0.41 -7.47
CA PHE A 56 11.03 -0.34 -8.47
C PHE A 56 10.79 -1.23 -9.69
N CYS A 57 10.91 -0.64 -10.87
CA CYS A 57 10.89 -1.34 -12.14
C CYS A 57 12.18 -1.09 -12.93
N ARG A 58 12.61 -2.03 -13.77
CA ARG A 58 13.76 -1.83 -14.68
C ARG A 58 13.40 -1.09 -15.96
N SER A 59 12.13 -1.16 -16.33
CA SER A 59 11.57 -0.58 -17.54
C SER A 59 10.17 -0.05 -17.25
N MET A 60 9.73 0.91 -18.06
CA MET A 60 8.36 1.44 -17.99
C MET A 60 7.41 0.54 -18.80
N CYS A 61 6.34 0.07 -18.17
CA CYS A 61 5.21 -0.50 -18.89
C CYS A 61 4.20 0.61 -19.17
N TRP A 62 3.85 0.83 -20.43
CA TRP A 62 2.96 1.92 -20.85
C TRP A 62 1.55 1.88 -20.25
N TYR A 63 1.11 0.72 -19.77
CA TYR A 63 -0.18 0.51 -19.11
C TYR A 63 -0.10 0.55 -17.57
N CYS A 64 1.08 0.73 -16.99
CA CYS A 64 1.24 0.65 -15.53
C CYS A 64 0.69 1.91 -14.86
N GLY A 65 -0.29 1.73 -13.98
CA GLY A 65 -0.83 2.78 -13.10
C GLY A 65 -0.34 2.68 -11.65
N PHE A 66 0.57 1.75 -11.34
CA PHE A 66 1.07 1.58 -9.97
C PHE A 66 2.13 2.65 -9.64
N PRO A 67 2.14 3.15 -8.39
CA PRO A 67 3.18 4.05 -7.92
C PRO A 67 4.52 3.33 -7.92
N THR A 68 5.33 3.56 -8.95
CA THR A 68 6.62 2.88 -9.15
C THR A 68 7.63 3.86 -9.76
N ALA A 69 8.91 3.62 -9.50
CA ALA A 69 10.04 4.33 -10.06
C ALA A 69 10.84 3.41 -11.00
N VAL A 70 11.18 3.92 -12.19
CA VAL A 70 12.03 3.18 -13.13
C VAL A 70 13.51 3.41 -12.80
N ILE A 71 14.19 2.38 -12.32
CA ILE A 71 15.56 2.46 -11.79
C ILE A 71 16.49 1.49 -12.53
N ARG A 72 17.57 2.03 -13.11
CA ARG A 72 18.59 1.25 -13.83
C ARG A 72 19.75 0.76 -12.97
N ARG A 73 20.06 1.45 -11.88
CA ARG A 73 21.20 1.14 -10.99
C ARG A 73 20.73 0.57 -9.66
N ASN A 74 21.54 -0.25 -9.00
CA ASN A 74 21.13 -0.85 -7.73
C ASN A 74 21.20 0.10 -6.53
N GLY A 75 21.97 1.19 -6.62
CA GLY A 75 22.16 2.14 -5.51
C GLY A 75 20.86 2.60 -4.83
N PRO A 76 19.86 3.13 -5.57
CA PRO A 76 18.58 3.54 -4.97
C PRO A 76 17.82 2.40 -4.30
N ILE A 77 17.88 1.19 -4.86
CA ILE A 77 17.23 0.00 -4.29
C ILE A 77 17.90 -0.36 -2.96
N LEU A 78 19.23 -0.33 -2.90
CA LEU A 78 19.97 -0.62 -1.67
C LEU A 78 19.69 0.42 -0.57
N ASN A 79 19.61 1.70 -0.94
CA ASN A 79 19.23 2.77 0.01
C ASN A 79 17.82 2.56 0.56
N TYR A 80 16.86 2.22 -0.32
CA TYR A 80 15.50 1.90 0.10
C TYR A 80 15.44 0.72 1.07
N LEU A 81 16.16 -0.37 0.75
CA LEU A 81 16.22 -1.54 1.62
C LEU A 81 16.92 -1.26 2.95
N ALA A 82 17.81 -0.26 3.03
CA ALA A 82 18.41 0.17 4.29
C ALA A 82 17.37 0.85 5.18
N VAL A 83 16.58 1.77 4.62
CA VAL A 83 15.50 2.46 5.35
C VAL A 83 14.38 1.49 5.72
N LEU A 84 13.99 0.59 4.81
CA LEU A 84 12.95 -0.42 5.10
C LEU A 84 13.33 -1.30 6.30
N ARG A 85 14.61 -1.67 6.46
CA ARG A 85 15.07 -2.42 7.63
C ARG A 85 14.99 -1.61 8.92
N GLN A 86 15.23 -0.31 8.86
CA GLN A 86 15.08 0.58 10.01
C GLN A 86 13.61 0.66 10.41
N GLU A 87 12.70 0.85 9.45
CA GLU A 87 11.25 0.85 9.67
C GLU A 87 10.76 -0.47 10.28
N ILE A 88 11.20 -1.62 9.74
CA ILE A 88 10.86 -2.94 10.30
C ILE A 88 11.32 -3.04 11.76
N SER A 89 12.53 -2.55 12.07
CA SER A 89 13.06 -2.58 13.43
C SER A 89 12.20 -1.72 14.36
N LEU A 90 11.88 -0.49 13.94
CA LEU A 90 11.03 0.44 14.69
C LEU A 90 9.63 -0.14 14.95
N VAL A 91 8.99 -0.74 13.96
CA VAL A 91 7.66 -1.35 14.13
C VAL A 91 7.74 -2.59 15.03
N SER A 92 8.80 -3.39 14.90
CA SER A 92 8.95 -4.60 15.74
C SER A 92 9.20 -4.30 17.22
N GLU A 93 9.68 -3.11 17.56
CA GLU A 93 9.84 -2.67 18.96
C GLU A 93 8.51 -2.33 19.64
N GLN A 94 7.44 -2.17 18.84
CA GLN A 94 6.08 -1.84 19.31
C GLN A 94 5.14 -3.04 19.42
N LEU A 95 5.62 -4.23 19.05
CA LEU A 95 4.88 -5.50 19.11
C LEU A 95 5.22 -6.31 20.36
#